data_AF-K1UKD3-F1
#
_entry.id   AF-K1UKD3-F1
#
_cell.length_a   1.000
_cell.length_b   1.000
_cell.length_c   1.000
_cell.angle_alpha   90.00
_cell.angle_beta   90.00
_cell.angle_gamma   90.00
#
_symmetry.space_group_name_H-M   'P 1'
#
loop_
_entity.id
_entity.type
_entity.pdbx_description
1 polymer ?
#
loop_
_entity_poly.entity_id
_entity_poly.type
_entity_poly.pdbx_seq_one_letter_code
_entity_poly.pdbx_strand_id
1 'polypeptide(L)'
;MKTIRQIADEIGVSKQAVFKKIKREPLSTSLQGLTATVDGRLMVEVDGEKLIKQAFSEIAPSTTDNQLTGAVDGLVDAPSTKNAEKTAEVDGVISVLQATIDTLQGQLEVKDRQIEQQAQTITRLTDALAAAQQTAAAAQALHAGTIQQQLITGEAGTDQQEPEQKKSWFSKIFGGR
;
A
#
# COMPACT_ATOMS: atom_id res chain seq x y z
N MET A 1 -12.61 -15.57 29.73
CA MET A 1 -13.44 -14.38 29.99
C MET A 1 -12.63 -13.14 29.64
N LYS A 2 -13.13 -12.29 28.75
CA LYS A 2 -12.50 -11.03 28.38
C LYS A 2 -13.34 -9.83 28.80
N THR A 3 -12.68 -8.71 29.03
CA THR A 3 -13.36 -7.43 29.25
C THR A 3 -13.89 -6.88 27.93
N ILE A 4 -14.96 -6.07 28.00
CA ILE A 4 -15.44 -5.30 26.85
C ILE A 4 -14.34 -4.45 26.20
N ARG A 5 -13.37 -3.95 26.99
CA ARG A 5 -12.23 -3.18 26.45
C ARG A 5 -11.34 -4.04 25.56
N GLN A 6 -10.96 -5.23 26.03
CA GLN A 6 -10.13 -6.15 25.24
C GLN A 6 -10.84 -6.58 23.95
N ILE A 7 -12.15 -6.85 24.01
CA ILE A 7 -12.92 -7.20 22.82
C ILE A 7 -12.96 -6.03 21.83
N ALA A 8 -13.13 -4.79 22.33
CA ALA A 8 -13.11 -3.58 21.52
C ALA A 8 -11.76 -3.36 20.83
N ASP A 9 -10.67 -3.55 21.57
CA ASP A 9 -9.30 -3.44 21.05
C ASP A 9 -9.05 -4.52 19.96
N GLU A 10 -9.57 -5.74 20.14
CA GLU A 10 -9.43 -6.85 19.16
C GLU A 10 -10.20 -6.61 17.84
N ILE A 11 -11.35 -5.95 17.89
CA ILE A 11 -12.17 -5.65 16.70
C ILE A 11 -11.91 -4.25 16.13
N GLY A 12 -11.00 -3.48 16.74
CA GLY A 12 -10.65 -2.13 16.29
C GLY A 12 -11.75 -1.08 16.45
N VAL A 13 -12.69 -1.25 17.39
CA VAL A 13 -13.76 -0.28 17.68
C VAL A 13 -13.64 0.30 19.08
N SER A 14 -14.37 1.37 19.39
CA SER A 14 -14.34 1.95 20.74
C SER A 14 -15.08 1.06 21.75
N LYS A 15 -14.60 1.03 23.01
CA LYS A 15 -15.29 0.38 24.14
C LYS A 15 -16.77 0.79 24.23
N GLN A 16 -17.07 2.06 24.00
CA GLN A 16 -18.43 2.61 24.04
C GLN A 16 -19.31 2.05 22.90
N ALA A 17 -18.76 1.87 21.70
CA ALA A 17 -19.49 1.26 20.58
C ALA A 17 -19.90 -0.17 20.92
N VAL A 18 -19.00 -0.96 21.54
CA VAL A 18 -19.33 -2.31 22.02
C VAL A 18 -20.43 -2.26 23.07
N PHE A 19 -20.32 -1.40 24.09
CA PHE A 19 -21.37 -1.23 25.11
C PHE A 19 -22.73 -0.86 24.51
N LYS A 20 -22.74 -0.03 23.48
CA LYS A 20 -23.96 0.37 22.78
C LYS A 20 -24.56 -0.80 22.00
N LYS A 21 -23.74 -1.59 21.31
CA LYS A 21 -24.17 -2.74 20.50
C LYS A 21 -24.71 -3.88 21.36
N ILE A 22 -24.04 -4.22 22.47
CA ILE A 22 -24.48 -5.32 23.36
C ILE A 22 -25.78 -5.02 24.12
N LYS A 23 -26.16 -3.75 24.25
CA LYS A 23 -27.44 -3.33 24.85
C LYS A 23 -28.61 -3.32 23.87
N ARG A 24 -28.38 -3.61 22.59
CA ARG A 24 -29.39 -3.60 21.53
C ARG A 24 -29.81 -5.01 21.16
N GLU A 25 -31.08 -5.19 20.86
CA GLU A 25 -31.60 -6.45 20.33
C GLU A 25 -31.14 -6.68 18.87
N PRO A 26 -30.95 -7.94 18.42
CA PRO A 26 -31.13 -9.20 19.17
C PRO A 26 -29.91 -9.61 20.03
N LEU A 27 -28.83 -8.82 19.99
CA LEU A 27 -27.57 -9.17 20.63
C LEU A 27 -27.66 -9.14 22.17
N SER A 28 -28.44 -8.20 22.72
CA SER A 28 -28.73 -8.11 24.15
C SER A 28 -29.32 -9.40 24.70
N THR A 29 -30.39 -9.92 24.09
CA THR A 29 -30.96 -11.23 24.47
C THR A 29 -29.95 -12.36 24.32
N SER A 30 -29.20 -12.38 23.21
CA SER A 30 -28.22 -13.45 22.93
C SER A 30 -27.05 -13.46 23.92
N LEU A 31 -26.74 -12.33 24.55
CA LEU A 31 -25.68 -12.19 25.55
C LEU A 31 -26.17 -12.38 27.00
N GLN A 32 -27.48 -12.59 27.20
CA GLN A 32 -28.00 -12.94 28.53
C GLN A 32 -27.38 -14.27 28.99
N GLY A 33 -26.79 -14.27 30.19
CA GLY A 33 -26.08 -15.42 30.74
C GLY A 33 -24.65 -15.62 30.22
N LEU A 34 -24.20 -14.90 29.19
CA LEU A 34 -22.83 -14.94 28.67
C LEU A 34 -21.96 -13.75 29.10
N THR A 35 -22.49 -12.92 29.99
CA THR A 35 -21.79 -11.77 30.56
C THR A 35 -21.92 -11.78 32.08
N ALA A 36 -20.85 -11.40 32.76
CA ALA A 36 -20.79 -11.32 34.21
C ALA A 36 -20.07 -10.04 34.63
N THR A 37 -20.45 -9.47 35.76
CA THR A 37 -19.70 -8.35 36.35
C THR A 37 -18.72 -8.91 37.36
N VAL A 38 -17.43 -8.73 37.10
CA VAL A 38 -16.33 -9.11 38.00
C VAL A 38 -15.51 -7.84 38.28
N ASP A 39 -15.32 -7.50 39.54
CA ASP A 39 -14.58 -6.29 39.97
C ASP A 39 -15.06 -4.98 39.30
N GLY A 40 -16.37 -4.82 39.16
CA GLY A 40 -16.98 -3.65 38.52
C GLY A 40 -16.75 -3.56 37.01
N ARG A 41 -16.25 -4.62 36.38
CA ARG A 41 -16.02 -4.70 34.93
C ARG A 41 -16.92 -5.76 34.32
N LEU A 42 -17.56 -5.41 33.19
CA LEU A 42 -18.32 -6.36 32.40
C LEU A 42 -17.34 -7.30 31.68
N MET A 43 -17.36 -8.56 32.10
CA MET A 43 -16.64 -9.67 31.53
C MET A 43 -17.59 -10.46 30.62
N VAL A 44 -17.06 -10.96 29.52
CA VAL A 44 -17.80 -11.74 28.54
C VAL A 44 -17.16 -13.12 28.42
N GLU A 45 -18.00 -14.15 28.40
CA GLU A 45 -17.58 -15.53 28.14
C GLU A 45 -17.17 -15.71 26.68
N VAL A 46 -16.48 -16.82 26.38
CA VAL A 46 -15.92 -17.08 25.06
C VAL A 46 -17.01 -17.10 23.97
N ASP A 47 -18.20 -17.61 24.27
CA ASP A 47 -19.30 -17.64 23.31
C ASP A 47 -19.95 -16.26 23.14
N GLY A 48 -20.02 -15.46 24.22
CA GLY A 48 -20.42 -14.06 24.11
C GLY A 48 -19.42 -13.21 23.30
N GLU A 49 -18.12 -13.49 23.40
CA GLU A 49 -17.10 -12.84 22.58
C GLU A 49 -17.35 -13.08 21.08
N LYS A 50 -17.68 -14.32 20.69
CA LYS A 50 -17.98 -14.66 19.29
C LYS A 50 -19.20 -13.90 18.77
N LEU A 51 -20.28 -13.84 19.56
CA LEU A 51 -21.50 -13.11 19.21
C LEU A 51 -21.22 -11.61 19.02
N ILE A 52 -20.43 -11.02 19.91
CA ILE A 52 -20.05 -9.60 19.80
C ILE A 52 -19.23 -9.38 18.52
N LYS A 53 -18.20 -10.19 18.28
CA LYS A 53 -17.37 -10.06 17.07
C LYS A 53 -18.20 -10.20 15.80
N GLN A 54 -19.05 -11.23 15.74
CA GLN A 54 -19.94 -11.46 14.60
C GLN A 54 -20.87 -10.26 14.36
N ALA A 55 -21.45 -9.69 15.42
CA ALA A 55 -22.36 -8.55 15.29
C ALA A 55 -21.68 -7.26 14.82
N PHE A 56 -20.34 -7.16 14.90
CA PHE A 56 -19.53 -6.07 14.34
C PHE A 56 -18.95 -6.39 12.97
N SER A 57 -18.78 -7.68 12.62
CA SER A 57 -18.36 -8.12 11.28
C SER A 57 -19.52 -8.15 10.28
N GLU A 58 -20.75 -8.32 10.76
CA GLU A 58 -21.94 -8.28 9.92
C GLU A 58 -22.20 -6.84 9.46
N ILE A 59 -21.88 -6.56 8.19
CA ILE A 59 -22.15 -5.29 7.50
C ILE A 59 -23.66 -5.23 7.19
N ALA A 60 -24.49 -5.27 8.22
CA ALA A 60 -25.89 -4.92 8.09
C ALA A 60 -26.01 -3.41 8.35
N PRO A 61 -26.63 -2.62 7.46
CA PRO A 61 -26.96 -1.24 7.76
C PRO A 61 -27.91 -1.25 8.96
N SER A 62 -27.38 -0.96 10.15
CA SER A 62 -28.17 -0.81 11.36
C SER A 62 -28.91 0.53 11.32
N THR A 63 -29.82 0.70 10.36
CA THR A 63 -30.89 1.71 10.37
C THR A 63 -32.00 1.24 11.32
N THR A 64 -31.65 1.01 12.59
CA THR A 64 -32.64 1.08 13.65
C THR A 64 -32.40 2.40 14.34
N ASP A 65 -33.40 3.26 14.16
CA ASP A 65 -33.47 4.61 14.67
C ASP A 65 -32.76 4.77 16.00
N ASN A 66 -31.96 5.81 16.07
CA ASN A 66 -31.39 6.32 17.30
C ASN A 66 -32.48 7.06 18.10
N GLN A 67 -33.69 6.49 18.20
CA GLN A 67 -34.72 6.92 19.13
C GLN A 67 -34.16 6.66 20.52
N LEU A 68 -33.66 7.73 21.13
CA LEU A 68 -33.49 7.80 22.56
C LEU A 68 -34.85 7.48 23.16
N THR A 69 -35.03 6.27 23.69
CA THR A 69 -36.13 5.95 24.59
C THR A 69 -35.87 6.68 25.91
N GLY A 70 -35.92 8.02 25.87
CA GLY A 70 -36.17 8.85 27.02
C GLY A 70 -37.68 8.82 27.22
N ALA A 71 -38.15 7.87 28.02
CA ALA A 71 -39.47 7.98 28.63
C ALA A 71 -39.42 9.20 29.57
N VAL A 72 -39.72 10.37 29.02
CA VAL A 72 -40.10 11.55 29.80
C VAL A 72 -41.43 11.99 29.23
N ASP A 73 -42.46 11.60 29.96
CA ASP A 73 -43.83 12.12 29.91
C ASP A 73 -43.81 13.64 29.74
N GLY A 74 -44.39 14.15 28.65
CA GLY A 74 -44.32 15.57 28.30
C GLY A 74 -44.65 15.90 26.85
N LEU A 75 -45.93 15.75 26.51
CA LEU A 75 -46.70 16.45 25.46
C LEU A 75 -45.97 17.60 24.72
N VAL A 76 -45.51 17.41 23.48
CA VAL A 76 -45.45 18.49 22.47
C VAL A 76 -45.37 17.93 21.04
N ASP A 77 -46.38 18.25 20.24
CA ASP A 77 -46.40 18.07 18.78
C ASP A 77 -45.31 18.95 18.12
N ALA A 78 -44.37 18.35 17.40
CA ALA A 78 -43.56 19.03 16.39
C ALA A 78 -43.14 18.03 15.29
N PRO A 79 -43.38 18.33 13.99
CA PRO A 79 -43.05 17.41 12.91
C PRO A 79 -41.53 17.30 12.70
N SER A 80 -41.10 16.07 12.45
CA SER A 80 -39.74 15.56 12.37
C SER A 80 -38.91 16.15 11.20
N THR A 81 -38.50 17.41 11.26
CA THR A 81 -37.62 18.03 10.24
C THR A 81 -36.13 17.70 10.44
N LYS A 82 -35.73 17.37 11.67
CA LYS A 82 -34.31 17.16 12.04
C LYS A 82 -33.71 15.84 11.54
N ASN A 83 -34.54 14.85 11.24
CA ASN A 83 -34.10 13.55 10.73
C ASN A 83 -33.76 13.60 9.23
N ALA A 84 -34.48 14.41 8.44
CA ALA A 84 -34.23 14.55 7.01
C ALA A 84 -32.88 15.23 6.71
N GLU A 85 -32.56 16.27 7.47
CA GLU A 85 -31.29 17.01 7.36
C GLU A 85 -30.09 16.11 7.68
N LYS A 86 -30.20 15.28 8.71
CA LYS A 86 -29.15 14.33 9.11
C LYS A 86 -28.94 13.20 8.10
N THR A 87 -29.98 12.73 7.43
CA THR A 87 -29.85 11.73 6.35
C THR A 87 -29.16 12.35 5.14
N ALA A 88 -29.52 13.60 4.77
CA ALA A 88 -28.87 14.31 3.67
C ALA A 88 -27.37 14.57 3.94
N GLU A 89 -26.99 14.89 5.19
CA GLU A 89 -25.58 15.00 5.58
C GLU A 89 -24.82 13.67 5.44
N VAL A 90 -25.44 12.55 5.84
CA VAL A 90 -24.84 11.21 5.71
C VAL A 90 -24.67 10.82 4.25
N ASP A 91 -25.68 11.08 3.40
CA ASP A 91 -25.59 10.84 1.96
C ASP A 91 -24.50 11.69 1.31
N GLY A 92 -24.33 12.94 1.77
CA GLY A 92 -23.23 13.82 1.35
C GLY A 92 -21.85 13.24 1.69
N VAL A 93 -21.67 12.72 2.91
CA VAL A 93 -20.42 12.06 3.32
C VAL A 93 -20.16 10.79 2.51
N ILE A 94 -21.19 9.97 2.27
CA ILE A 94 -21.07 8.77 1.44
C ILE A 94 -20.62 9.14 0.02
N SER A 95 -21.20 10.19 -0.56
CA SER A 95 -20.83 10.68 -1.89
C SER A 95 -19.35 11.11 -1.96
N VAL A 96 -18.88 11.90 -0.98
CA VAL A 96 -17.47 12.31 -0.91
C VAL A 96 -16.54 11.12 -0.73
N LEU A 97 -16.90 10.16 0.12
CA LEU A 97 -16.11 8.94 0.31
C LEU A 97 -16.05 8.10 -0.96
N GLN A 98 -17.17 7.93 -1.67
CA GLN A 98 -17.20 7.21 -2.95
C GLN A 98 -16.32 7.91 -4.00
N ALA A 99 -16.45 9.23 -4.15
CA ALA A 99 -15.61 10.01 -5.06
C ALA A 99 -14.11 9.92 -4.69
N THR A 100 -13.80 9.86 -3.39
CA THR A 100 -12.44 9.67 -2.89
C THR A 100 -11.93 8.27 -3.22
N ILE A 101 -12.76 7.23 -3.06
CA ILE A 101 -12.42 5.85 -3.42
C ILE A 101 -12.15 5.75 -4.92
N ASP A 102 -13.03 6.29 -5.75
CA ASP A 102 -12.88 6.27 -7.22
C ASP A 102 -11.58 6.99 -7.63
N THR A 103 -11.27 8.11 -6.99
CA THR A 103 -10.02 8.86 -7.22
C THR A 103 -8.80 8.03 -6.82
N LEU A 104 -8.82 7.39 -5.64
CA LEU A 104 -7.72 6.55 -5.17
C LEU A 104 -7.52 5.31 -6.04
N GLN A 105 -8.60 4.69 -6.51
CA GLN A 105 -8.55 3.57 -7.45
C GLN A 105 -7.93 3.99 -8.78
N GLY A 106 -8.36 5.12 -9.35
CA GLY A 106 -7.76 5.67 -10.56
C GLY A 106 -6.28 6.00 -10.38
N GLN A 107 -5.88 6.53 -9.23
CA GLN A 107 -4.46 6.75 -8.91
C GLN A 107 -3.66 5.45 -8.85
N LEU A 108 -4.24 4.39 -8.27
CA LEU A 108 -3.59 3.09 -8.17
C LEU A 108 -3.36 2.48 -9.56
N GLU A 109 -4.37 2.50 -10.43
CA GLU A 109 -4.25 2.02 -11.81
C GLU A 109 -3.17 2.75 -12.63
N VAL A 110 -3.01 4.05 -12.40
CA VAL A 110 -1.94 4.83 -13.05
C VAL A 110 -0.58 4.42 -12.51
N LYS A 111 -0.45 4.22 -11.18
CA LYS A 111 0.81 3.77 -10.57
C LYS A 111 1.18 2.36 -11.02
N ASP A 112 0.23 1.44 -11.09
CA ASP A 112 0.46 0.07 -11.55
C ASP A 112 0.96 0.05 -13.01
N ARG A 113 0.34 0.87 -13.89
CA ARG A 113 0.84 1.06 -15.26
C ARG A 113 2.24 1.64 -15.31
N GLN A 114 2.55 2.60 -14.44
CA GLN A 114 3.89 3.19 -14.35
C GLN A 114 4.93 2.16 -13.88
N ILE A 115 4.59 1.31 -12.91
CA ILE A 115 5.45 0.22 -12.43
C ILE A 115 5.72 -0.78 -13.56
N GLU A 116 4.68 -1.18 -14.29
CA GLU A 116 4.81 -2.08 -15.45
C GLU A 116 5.76 -1.50 -16.51
N GLN A 117 5.63 -0.21 -16.85
CA GLN A 117 6.53 0.47 -17.78
C GLN A 117 7.97 0.52 -17.28
N GLN A 118 8.18 0.73 -15.98
CA GLN A 118 9.51 0.71 -15.38
C GLN A 118 10.13 -0.69 -15.43
N ALA A 119 9.36 -1.74 -15.13
CA ALA A 119 9.82 -3.12 -15.21
C ALA A 119 10.25 -3.51 -16.64
N GLN A 120 9.47 -3.08 -17.64
CA GLN A 120 9.83 -3.28 -19.06
C GLN A 120 11.10 -2.52 -19.45
N THR A 121 11.26 -1.27 -18.97
CA THR A 121 12.48 -0.48 -19.21
C THR A 121 13.70 -1.15 -18.58
N ILE A 122 13.60 -1.62 -17.34
CA ILE A 122 14.67 -2.34 -16.64
C ILE A 122 15.07 -3.60 -17.42
N THR A 123 14.09 -4.37 -17.89
CA THR A 123 14.33 -5.58 -18.68
C THR A 123 15.13 -5.24 -19.94
N ARG A 124 14.69 -4.23 -20.71
CA ARG A 124 15.39 -3.78 -21.93
C ARG A 124 16.81 -3.30 -21.65
N LEU A 125 17.02 -2.54 -20.57
CA LEU A 125 18.35 -2.06 -20.19
C LEU A 125 19.26 -3.22 -19.75
N THR A 126 18.70 -4.21 -19.06
CA THR A 126 19.43 -5.42 -18.64
C THR A 126 19.88 -6.22 -19.85
N ASP A 127 18.99 -6.43 -20.82
CA ASP A 127 19.32 -7.13 -22.08
C ASP A 127 20.38 -6.38 -22.89
N ALA A 128 20.24 -5.05 -23.01
CA ALA A 128 21.21 -4.21 -23.70
C ALA A 128 22.59 -4.23 -23.01
N LEU A 129 22.62 -4.22 -21.68
CA LEU A 129 23.84 -4.32 -20.90
C LEU A 129 24.52 -5.68 -21.11
N ALA A 130 23.75 -6.78 -21.09
CA ALA A 130 24.28 -8.11 -21.35
C ALA A 130 24.87 -8.21 -22.78
N ALA A 131 24.18 -7.68 -23.78
CA ALA A 131 24.67 -7.62 -25.16
C ALA A 131 25.94 -6.77 -25.29
N ALA A 132 26.02 -5.64 -24.60
CA ALA A 132 27.21 -4.78 -24.59
C ALA A 132 28.41 -5.48 -23.92
N GLN A 133 28.19 -6.19 -22.81
CA GLN A 133 29.22 -6.99 -22.14
C GLN A 133 29.73 -8.12 -23.02
N GLN A 134 28.83 -8.83 -23.70
CA GLN A 134 29.19 -9.88 -24.65
C GLN A 134 30.01 -9.30 -25.82
N THR A 135 29.62 -8.13 -26.34
CA THR A 135 30.35 -7.44 -27.41
C THR A 135 31.74 -7.02 -26.95
N ALA A 136 31.88 -6.50 -25.73
CA ALA A 136 33.17 -6.13 -25.16
C ALA A 136 34.09 -7.36 -24.97
N ALA A 137 33.54 -8.47 -24.46
CA ALA A 137 34.27 -9.72 -24.31
C ALA A 137 34.70 -10.30 -25.67
N ALA A 138 33.81 -10.27 -26.67
CA ALA A 138 34.12 -10.72 -28.03
C ALA A 138 35.22 -9.84 -28.67
N ALA A 139 35.14 -8.52 -28.52
CA ALA A 139 36.18 -7.61 -29.01
C ALA A 139 37.54 -7.91 -28.34
N GLN A 140 37.56 -8.11 -27.02
CA GLN A 140 38.79 -8.49 -26.30
C GLN A 140 39.36 -9.84 -26.76
N ALA A 141 38.50 -10.84 -26.95
CA ALA A 141 38.93 -12.15 -27.46
C ALA A 141 39.49 -12.06 -28.89
N LEU A 142 38.87 -11.25 -29.75
CA LEU A 142 39.38 -10.98 -31.10
C LEU A 142 40.73 -10.28 -31.05
N HIS A 143 40.89 -9.26 -30.19
CA HIS A 143 42.17 -8.57 -29.99
C HIS A 143 43.26 -9.48 -29.44
N ALA A 144 42.95 -10.32 -28.45
CA ALA A 144 43.90 -11.31 -27.92
C ALA A 144 44.29 -12.35 -28.99
N GLY A 145 43.32 -12.81 -29.80
CA GLY A 145 43.58 -13.68 -30.94
C GLY A 145 44.46 -13.03 -32.00
N THR A 146 44.31 -11.72 -32.24
CA THR A 146 45.18 -10.99 -33.19
C THR A 146 46.61 -10.86 -32.66
N ILE A 147 46.79 -10.62 -31.36
CA ILE A 147 48.13 -10.57 -30.75
C ILE A 147 48.80 -11.94 -30.78
N GLN A 148 48.09 -13.02 -30.49
CA GLN A 148 48.66 -14.36 -30.60
C GLN A 148 49.04 -14.71 -32.04
N GLN A 149 48.21 -14.30 -33.01
CA GLN A 149 48.52 -14.50 -34.42
C GLN A 149 49.73 -13.65 -34.86
N GLN A 150 49.87 -12.41 -34.39
CA GLN A 150 51.05 -11.56 -34.60
C GLN A 150 52.31 -12.11 -33.93
N LEU A 151 52.20 -12.74 -32.76
CA LEU A 151 53.35 -13.40 -32.11
C LEU A 151 53.79 -14.66 -32.86
N ILE A 152 52.82 -15.47 -33.33
CA ILE A 152 53.11 -16.67 -34.13
C ILE A 152 53.62 -16.32 -35.53
N THR A 153 53.15 -15.23 -36.14
CA THR A 153 53.71 -14.70 -37.40
C THR A 153 54.97 -13.85 -37.19
N GLY A 154 55.21 -13.36 -35.97
CA GLY A 154 56.36 -12.53 -35.59
C GLY A 154 57.66 -13.29 -35.34
N GLU A 155 57.63 -14.62 -35.20
CA GLU A 155 58.83 -15.47 -35.29
C GLU A 155 59.30 -15.71 -36.74
N ALA A 156 58.58 -15.18 -37.73
CA ALA A 156 58.98 -15.20 -39.14
C ALA A 156 59.11 -13.77 -39.72
N GLY A 157 59.83 -12.90 -39.01
CA GLY A 157 60.59 -11.82 -39.64
C GLY A 157 60.04 -10.41 -39.56
N THR A 158 60.99 -9.51 -39.31
CA THR A 158 61.04 -8.05 -39.57
C THR A 158 60.63 -7.08 -38.45
N ASP A 159 61.64 -6.33 -38.05
CA ASP A 159 61.63 -5.05 -37.34
C ASP A 159 60.54 -4.10 -37.84
N GLN A 160 59.64 -3.63 -36.96
CA GLN A 160 58.98 -2.34 -37.16
C GLN A 160 58.30 -1.76 -35.89
N GLN A 161 58.97 -0.72 -35.38
CA GLN A 161 58.42 0.57 -34.94
C GLN A 161 57.62 0.69 -33.61
N GLU A 162 58.33 1.15 -32.57
CA GLU A 162 57.77 1.95 -31.47
C GLU A 162 56.97 3.15 -32.00
N PRO A 163 55.82 3.52 -31.38
CA PRO A 163 55.14 4.76 -31.70
C PRO A 163 55.78 5.93 -30.94
N GLU A 164 56.94 6.38 -31.41
CA GLU A 164 57.45 7.73 -31.15
C GLU A 164 56.56 8.77 -31.87
N GLN A 165 56.34 9.92 -31.23
CA GLN A 165 55.77 11.16 -31.77
C GLN A 165 54.23 11.38 -31.72
N LYS A 166 53.70 11.60 -30.50
CA LYS A 166 52.54 12.49 -30.28
C LYS A 166 52.88 13.68 -29.37
N LYS A 167 53.98 14.37 -29.63
CA LYS A 167 54.35 15.61 -28.91
C LYS A 167 54.52 16.86 -29.79
N SER A 168 54.25 16.80 -31.10
CA SER A 168 54.58 17.89 -32.04
C SER A 168 53.39 18.69 -32.60
N TRP A 169 52.26 18.78 -31.88
CA TRP A 169 51.17 19.71 -32.23
C TRP A 169 51.10 20.93 -31.28
N PHE A 170 51.35 20.73 -29.98
CA PHE A 170 51.04 21.72 -28.95
C PHE A 170 52.06 22.87 -28.81
N SER A 171 53.30 22.70 -29.28
CA SER A 171 54.33 23.75 -29.18
C SER A 171 54.14 24.91 -30.17
N LYS A 172 53.30 24.75 -31.21
CA LYS A 172 53.11 25.76 -32.26
C LYS A 172 52.08 26.85 -31.90
N ILE A 173 51.26 26.64 -30.86
CA ILE A 173 50.18 27.59 -30.48
C ILE A 173 50.59 28.52 -29.33
N PHE A 174 51.60 28.18 -28.53
CA PHE A 174 51.95 28.93 -27.30
C PHE A 174 53.35 29.56 -27.28
N GLY A 175 54.10 29.50 -28.39
CA GLY A 175 55.52 29.93 -28.44
C GLY A 175 55.78 31.24 -29.19
N GLY A 176 54.96 32.27 -29.02
CA GLY A 176 55.13 33.56 -29.69
C GLY A 176 55.01 34.75 -28.73
N ARG A 177 56.10 35.08 -28.05
CA ARG A 177 56.39 36.40 -27.50
C ARG A 177 57.86 36.71 -27.74
#